data_AF-A0A2S1Z0D9-F1
#
_entry.id   AF-A0A2S1Z0D9-F1
#
_cell.length_a   1.000
_cell.length_b   1.000
_cell.length_c   1.000
_cell.angle_alpha   90.00
_cell.angle_beta   90.00
_cell.angle_gamma   90.00
#
_symmetry.space_group_name_H-M   'P 1'
#
loop_
_entity.id
_entity.type
_entity.pdbx_description
1 polymer ?
#
loop_
_entity_poly.entity_id
_entity_poly.type
_entity_poly.pdbx_seq_one_letter_code
_entity_poly.pdbx_strand_id
1 'polypeptide(L)'
;MGTWGSGPLDSDTAEDYLDELEEQSVSQRLTVVEKTFRSAIGAGGGSNSSVLPEEVMAAAAVVAANIPAGRALAWNEEYPSITEWLAKPITPALASSAIQALEVTLPADGWFWRSWVDAGEREEAQAAIGSLRSVLRPVSEGEST
;
A
#
# COMPACT_ATOMS: atom_id res chain seq x y z
N MET A 1 -19.18 0.75 12.48
CA MET A 1 -18.17 1.58 11.84
C MET A 1 -18.17 1.19 10.37
N GLY A 2 -19.02 1.84 9.58
CA GLY A 2 -19.15 1.59 8.15
C GLY A 2 -19.59 2.90 7.53
N THR A 3 -18.64 3.61 6.89
CA THR A 3 -18.91 4.84 6.13
C THR A 3 -17.74 5.24 5.21
N TRP A 4 -16.89 4.29 4.80
CA TRP A 4 -15.75 4.59 3.92
C TRP A 4 -15.92 3.80 2.63
N GLY A 5 -15.55 4.40 1.50
CA GLY A 5 -15.63 3.77 0.18
C GLY A 5 -15.03 2.36 0.19
N SER A 6 -15.54 1.50 -0.67
CA SER A 6 -15.35 0.06 -0.60
C SER A 6 -13.90 -0.44 -0.84
N GLY A 7 -12.93 0.46 -0.97
CA GLY A 7 -11.54 0.15 -1.23
C GLY A 7 -10.65 0.25 0.03
N PRO A 8 -9.55 -0.51 0.07
CA PRO A 8 -8.59 -0.47 1.18
C PRO A 8 -7.78 0.83 1.24
N LEU A 9 -7.88 1.67 0.21
CA LEU A 9 -7.21 2.97 0.10
C LEU A 9 -8.13 4.14 0.47
N ASP A 10 -9.43 3.89 0.65
CA ASP A 10 -10.46 4.91 0.90
C ASP A 10 -10.75 5.09 2.40
N SER A 11 -9.82 4.65 3.25
CA SER A 11 -9.89 4.84 4.69
C SER A 11 -9.30 6.20 5.07
N ASP A 12 -9.92 6.92 6.01
CA ASP A 12 -9.35 8.13 6.64
C ASP A 12 -7.85 8.02 6.91
N THR A 13 -7.41 6.89 7.46
CA THR A 13 -6.00 6.67 7.80
C THR A 13 -5.12 6.54 6.56
N ALA A 14 -5.64 5.95 5.48
CA ALA A 14 -4.93 5.89 4.21
C ALA A 14 -4.88 7.27 3.53
N GLU A 15 -5.98 8.04 3.58
CA GLU A 15 -6.06 9.40 3.05
C GLU A 15 -5.13 10.36 3.81
N ASP A 16 -5.16 10.37 5.14
CA ASP A 16 -4.24 11.16 5.98
C ASP A 16 -2.76 10.88 5.62
N TYR A 17 -2.43 9.61 5.38
CA TYR A 17 -1.09 9.19 4.97
C TYR A 17 -0.73 9.68 3.56
N LEU A 18 -1.66 9.63 2.60
CA LEU A 18 -1.45 10.11 1.24
C LEU A 18 -1.33 11.63 1.18
N ASP A 19 -2.12 12.36 1.97
CA ASP A 19 -2.03 13.80 2.13
C ASP A 19 -0.64 14.21 2.64
N GLU A 20 -0.15 13.54 3.69
CA GLU A 20 1.19 13.79 4.21
C GLU A 20 2.28 13.54 3.16
N LEU A 21 2.12 12.52 2.32
CA LEU A 21 3.05 12.25 1.22
C LEU A 21 2.95 13.30 0.12
N GLU A 22 1.77 13.77 -0.25
CA GLU A 22 1.59 14.74 -1.33
C GLU A 22 2.36 16.04 -1.06
N GLU A 23 2.41 16.49 0.19
CA GLU A 23 3.15 17.69 0.60
C GLU A 23 4.68 17.55 0.54
N GLN A 24 5.19 16.33 0.39
CA GLN A 24 6.62 16.03 0.46
C GLN A 24 7.32 16.04 -0.89
N SER A 25 8.64 16.26 -0.88
CA SER A 25 9.48 16.03 -2.07
C SER A 25 9.60 14.53 -2.38
N VAL A 26 9.92 14.19 -3.63
CA VAL A 26 10.13 12.79 -4.09
C VAL A 26 11.07 12.00 -3.17
N SER A 27 12.16 12.62 -2.71
CA SER A 27 13.13 11.98 -1.80
C SER A 27 12.58 11.72 -0.39
N GLN A 28 11.74 12.62 0.11
CA GLN A 28 11.11 12.49 1.41
C GLN A 28 9.99 11.44 1.36
N ARG A 29 9.16 11.44 0.31
CA ARG A 29 8.13 10.42 0.07
C ARG A 29 8.72 9.01 0.07
N LEU A 30 9.82 8.82 -0.66
CA LEU A 30 10.53 7.52 -0.67
C LEU A 30 10.98 7.13 0.74
N THR A 31 11.56 8.07 1.50
CA THR A 31 12.03 7.82 2.87
C THR A 31 10.88 7.42 3.80
N VAL A 32 9.73 8.09 3.69
CA VAL A 32 8.54 7.77 4.48
C VAL A 32 7.99 6.40 4.12
N VAL A 33 7.81 6.10 2.83
CA VAL A 33 7.36 4.78 2.34
C VAL A 33 8.28 3.65 2.83
N GLU A 34 9.60 3.80 2.72
CA GLU A 34 10.55 2.80 3.22
C GLU A 34 10.49 2.64 4.74
N LYS A 35 10.31 3.73 5.48
CA LYS A 35 10.14 3.70 6.93
C LYS A 35 8.85 2.98 7.32
N THR A 36 7.74 3.21 6.63
CA THR A 36 6.46 2.54 6.85
C THR A 36 6.61 1.03 6.71
N PHE A 37 7.20 0.55 5.61
CA PHE A 37 7.43 -0.89 5.43
C PHE A 37 8.36 -1.48 6.49
N ARG A 38 9.47 -0.80 6.82
CA ARG A 38 10.41 -1.25 7.84
C ARG A 38 9.77 -1.34 9.22
N SER A 39 8.93 -0.38 9.60
CA SER A 39 8.17 -0.41 10.86
C SER A 39 7.20 -1.59 10.89
N ALA A 40 6.43 -1.79 9.81
CA ALA A 40 5.49 -2.89 9.68
C ALA A 40 6.18 -4.27 9.80
N ILE A 41 7.27 -4.46 9.04
CA ILE A 41 8.07 -5.69 9.03
C ILE A 41 8.70 -5.94 10.41
N GLY A 42 9.29 -4.90 11.01
CA GLY A 42 9.93 -4.99 12.33
C GLY A 42 8.97 -5.34 13.46
N ALA A 43 7.70 -4.93 13.36
CA ALA A 43 6.66 -5.27 14.32
C ALA A 43 6.06 -6.68 14.11
N GLY A 44 6.34 -7.32 12.97
CA GLY A 44 5.87 -8.67 12.66
C GLY A 44 4.34 -8.83 12.67
N GLY A 45 3.60 -7.77 12.32
CA GLY A 45 2.13 -7.79 12.36
C GLY A 45 1.51 -7.74 13.76
N GLY A 46 2.32 -7.53 14.80
CA GLY A 46 1.82 -7.35 16.17
C GLY A 46 1.25 -5.95 16.41
N SER A 47 0.42 -5.81 17.44
CA SER A 47 -0.17 -4.53 17.88
C SER A 47 0.84 -3.49 18.37
N ASN A 48 2.14 -3.83 18.42
CA ASN A 48 3.23 -2.91 18.72
C ASN A 48 3.75 -2.15 17.49
N SER A 49 3.17 -2.37 16.31
CA SER A 49 3.49 -1.57 15.13
C SER A 49 3.12 -0.11 15.36
N SER A 50 4.05 0.80 15.04
CA SER A 50 3.76 2.24 15.01
C SER A 50 3.03 2.67 13.73
N VAL A 51 2.76 1.73 12.83
CA VAL A 51 2.04 1.95 11.57
C VAL A 51 0.84 1.03 11.49
N LEU A 52 -0.26 1.55 10.98
CA LEU A 52 -1.54 0.87 10.82
C LEU A 52 -1.59 0.10 9.48
N PRO A 53 -2.43 -0.96 9.39
CA PRO A 53 -2.61 -1.70 8.14
C PRO A 53 -2.95 -0.83 6.94
N GLU A 54 -3.78 0.19 7.13
CA GLU A 54 -4.22 1.16 6.14
C GLU A 54 -3.05 1.97 5.56
N GLU A 55 -2.13 2.44 6.42
CA GLU A 55 -0.91 3.15 5.98
C GLU A 55 0.01 2.24 5.16
N VAL A 56 0.10 0.95 5.52
CA VAL A 56 0.91 -0.02 4.78
C VAL A 56 0.30 -0.30 3.40
N MET A 57 -1.04 -0.37 3.31
CA MET A 57 -1.74 -0.51 2.04
C MET A 57 -1.54 0.72 1.16
N ALA A 58 -1.70 1.93 1.71
CA ALA A 58 -1.45 3.18 1.00
C ALA A 58 -0.01 3.28 0.49
N ALA A 59 0.97 2.98 1.33
CA ALA A 59 2.38 2.96 0.93
C ALA A 59 2.64 1.97 -0.21
N ALA A 60 2.05 0.76 -0.15
CA ALA A 60 2.20 -0.24 -1.20
C ALA A 60 1.51 0.19 -2.51
N ALA A 61 0.37 0.87 -2.43
CA ALA A 61 -0.31 1.47 -3.58
C ALA A 61 0.54 2.54 -4.25
N VAL A 62 1.18 3.43 -3.49
CA VAL A 62 2.11 4.43 -4.04
C VAL A 62 3.25 3.74 -4.80
N VAL A 63 3.84 2.67 -4.26
CA VAL A 63 4.88 1.92 -4.98
C VAL A 63 4.34 1.31 -6.28
N ALA A 64 3.17 0.64 -6.22
CA ALA A 64 2.56 0.03 -7.39
C ALA A 64 2.18 1.06 -8.47
N ALA A 65 1.64 2.22 -8.10
CA ALA A 65 1.29 3.31 -9.02
C ALA A 65 2.48 3.84 -9.81
N ASN A 66 3.68 3.76 -9.24
CA ASN A 66 4.92 4.21 -9.88
C ASN A 66 5.61 3.11 -10.72
N ILE A 67 5.05 1.90 -10.78
CA ILE A 67 5.44 0.81 -11.69
C ILE A 67 4.63 0.94 -13.00
N PRO A 68 5.25 0.76 -14.19
CA PRO A 68 4.53 0.88 -15.47
C PRO A 68 3.23 0.07 -15.57
N ALA A 69 3.25 -1.19 -15.13
CA ALA A 69 2.06 -2.06 -15.11
C ALA A 69 0.97 -1.57 -14.14
N GLY A 70 1.34 -0.89 -13.05
CA GLY A 70 0.40 -0.36 -12.07
C GLY A 70 -0.34 0.89 -12.51
N ARG A 71 0.12 1.59 -13.57
CA ARG A 71 -0.60 2.74 -14.12
C ARG A 71 -1.97 2.39 -14.73
N ALA A 72 -2.20 1.10 -15.03
CA ALA A 72 -3.48 0.61 -15.52
C ALA A 72 -4.52 0.38 -14.41
N LEU A 73 -4.10 0.41 -13.14
CA LEU A 73 -5.03 0.37 -12.02
C LEU A 73 -5.74 1.71 -11.89
N ALA A 74 -7.00 1.65 -11.47
CA ALA A 74 -7.75 2.85 -11.10
C ALA A 74 -7.20 3.35 -9.77
N TRP A 75 -6.67 4.57 -9.76
CA TRP A 75 -6.20 5.26 -8.56
C TRP A 75 -7.21 6.32 -8.14
N ASN A 76 -7.21 6.68 -6.86
CA ASN A 76 -8.07 7.76 -6.35
C ASN A 76 -7.80 9.06 -7.15
N GLU A 77 -8.87 9.64 -7.70
CA GLU A 77 -8.84 10.86 -8.52
C GLU A 77 -8.38 12.10 -7.73
N GLU A 78 -8.46 12.06 -6.39
CA GLU A 78 -7.98 13.11 -5.49
C GLU A 78 -6.45 13.25 -5.53
N TYR A 79 -5.73 12.17 -5.87
CA TYR A 79 -4.28 12.16 -6.01
C TYR A 79 -3.84 11.91 -7.46
N PRO A 80 -4.15 12.82 -8.40
CA PRO A 80 -3.91 12.60 -9.84
C PRO A 80 -2.42 12.45 -10.18
N SER A 81 -1.54 12.90 -9.29
CA SER A 81 -0.10 12.85 -9.46
C SER A 81 0.57 11.61 -8.82
N ILE A 82 -0.19 10.71 -8.18
CA ILE A 82 0.35 9.56 -7.43
C ILE A 82 1.28 8.66 -8.25
N THR A 83 1.03 8.54 -9.56
CA THR A 83 1.84 7.76 -10.51
C THR A 83 3.23 8.37 -10.80
N GLU A 84 3.50 9.58 -10.31
CA GLU A 84 4.76 10.33 -10.46
C GLU A 84 5.41 10.68 -9.10
N TRP A 85 4.94 10.09 -7.99
CA TRP A 85 5.40 10.44 -6.65
C TRP A 85 6.77 9.88 -6.27
N LEU A 86 7.20 8.78 -6.89
CA LEU A 86 8.47 8.13 -6.59
C LEU A 86 9.44 8.20 -7.77
N ALA A 87 10.74 8.19 -7.44
CA ALA A 87 11.78 8.08 -8.46
C ALA A 87 11.70 6.74 -9.19
N LYS A 88 11.82 6.79 -10.52
CA LYS A 88 11.77 5.62 -11.40
C LYS A 88 13.18 5.26 -11.91
N PRO A 89 13.49 3.97 -12.12
CA PRO A 89 12.62 2.80 -11.89
C PRO A 89 12.49 2.46 -10.40
N ILE A 90 11.36 1.85 -10.03
CA ILE A 90 11.18 1.26 -8.69
C ILE A 90 12.17 0.12 -8.52
N THR A 91 12.89 0.10 -7.39
CA THR A 91 13.90 -0.92 -7.14
C THR A 91 13.26 -2.26 -6.74
N PRO A 92 13.86 -3.41 -7.10
CA PRO A 92 13.37 -4.71 -6.64
C PRO A 92 13.30 -4.83 -5.11
N ALA A 93 14.22 -4.16 -4.40
CA ALA A 93 14.23 -4.13 -2.94
C ALA A 93 13.02 -3.40 -2.35
N LEU A 94 12.61 -2.27 -2.95
CA LEU A 94 11.43 -1.54 -2.51
C LEU A 94 10.14 -2.34 -2.78
N ALA A 95 10.04 -2.96 -3.97
CA ALA A 95 8.91 -3.81 -4.31
C ALA A 95 8.81 -5.04 -3.38
N SER A 96 9.94 -5.68 -3.06
CA SER A 96 10.01 -6.79 -2.10
C SER A 96 9.57 -6.35 -0.70
N SER A 97 10.02 -5.17 -0.26
CA SER A 97 9.65 -4.63 1.06
C SER A 97 8.15 -4.33 1.14
N ALA A 98 7.54 -3.81 0.06
CA ALA A 98 6.10 -3.59 0.00
C ALA A 98 5.30 -4.90 0.11
N ILE A 99 5.70 -5.94 -0.62
CA ILE A 99 5.06 -7.27 -0.54
C ILE A 99 5.18 -7.83 0.88
N GLN A 100 6.38 -7.82 1.45
CA GLN A 100 6.62 -8.35 2.79
C GLN A 100 5.82 -7.59 3.85
N ALA A 101 5.77 -6.25 3.77
CA ALA A 101 4.99 -5.43 4.68
C ALA A 101 3.48 -5.74 4.57
N LEU A 102 2.94 -5.91 3.36
CA LEU A 102 1.55 -6.34 3.18
C LEU A 102 1.29 -7.73 3.78
N GLU A 103 2.21 -8.68 3.62
CA GLU A 103 2.04 -10.04 4.14
C GLU A 103 2.09 -10.11 5.66
N VAL A 104 3.03 -9.40 6.29
CA VAL A 104 3.13 -9.40 7.76
C VAL A 104 2.01 -8.61 8.42
N THR A 105 1.53 -7.54 7.80
CA THR A 105 0.52 -6.65 8.39
C THR A 105 -0.90 -7.16 8.15
N LEU A 106 -1.12 -7.86 7.03
CA LEU A 106 -2.44 -8.35 6.62
C LEU A 106 -2.42 -9.88 6.45
N PRO A 107 -2.14 -10.64 7.51
CA PRO A 107 -2.26 -12.09 7.46
C PRO A 107 -3.70 -12.47 7.10
N ALA A 108 -3.88 -13.54 6.32
CA ALA A 108 -5.18 -13.91 5.74
C ALA A 108 -6.30 -14.12 6.78
N ASP A 109 -5.94 -14.56 7.98
CA ASP A 109 -6.82 -14.77 9.13
C ASP A 109 -6.67 -13.68 10.22
N GLY A 110 -6.04 -12.56 9.87
CA GLY A 110 -5.77 -11.43 10.75
C GLY A 110 -7.02 -10.72 11.26
N TRP A 111 -6.85 -10.00 12.38
CA TRP A 111 -7.94 -9.20 12.96
C TRP A 111 -8.49 -8.18 11.97
N PHE A 112 -7.63 -7.56 11.14
CA PHE A 112 -8.03 -6.61 10.10
C PHE A 112 -9.13 -7.19 9.21
N TRP A 113 -9.05 -8.44 8.75
CA TRP A 113 -10.09 -9.03 7.90
C TRP A 113 -11.34 -9.45 8.66
N ARG A 114 -11.22 -9.73 9.95
CA ARG A 114 -12.34 -10.11 10.82
C ARG A 114 -13.13 -8.91 11.34
N SER A 115 -12.56 -7.70 11.28
CA SER A 115 -13.24 -6.48 11.75
C SER A 115 -14.23 -5.91 10.74
N TRP A 116 -14.15 -6.29 9.46
CA TRP A 116 -15.09 -5.87 8.42
C TRP A 116 -16.50 -6.38 8.72
N VAL A 117 -17.47 -5.47 8.66
CA VAL A 117 -18.89 -5.78 8.89
C VAL A 117 -19.54 -6.27 7.60
N ASP A 118 -19.22 -5.62 6.47
CA ASP A 118 -19.71 -6.00 5.16
C ASP A 118 -18.74 -6.97 4.47
N ALA A 119 -19.28 -8.08 3.95
CA ALA A 119 -18.48 -9.11 3.29
C ALA A 119 -18.05 -8.71 1.87
N GLY A 120 -18.87 -7.93 1.16
CA GLY A 120 -18.56 -7.43 -0.18
C GLY A 120 -17.44 -6.40 -0.14
N GLU A 121 -17.52 -5.41 0.75
CA GLU A 121 -16.45 -4.42 0.96
C GLU A 121 -15.12 -5.11 1.33
N ARG A 122 -15.19 -6.16 2.18
CA ARG A 122 -14.01 -6.96 2.52
C ARG A 122 -13.41 -7.68 1.31
N GLU A 123 -14.24 -8.27 0.46
CA GLU A 123 -13.80 -8.97 -0.76
C GLU A 123 -13.17 -8.00 -1.77
N GLU A 124 -13.74 -6.80 -1.91
CA GLU A 124 -13.19 -5.73 -2.74
C GLU A 124 -11.81 -5.29 -2.24
N ALA A 125 -11.64 -5.12 -0.92
CA ALA A 125 -10.34 -4.85 -0.32
C ALA A 125 -9.31 -5.97 -0.54
N GLN A 126 -9.71 -7.23 -0.44
CA GLN A 126 -8.83 -8.36 -0.76
C GLN A 126 -8.42 -8.36 -2.23
N ALA A 127 -9.33 -8.05 -3.14
CA ALA A 127 -9.06 -7.98 -4.58
C ALA A 127 -8.09 -6.84 -4.93
N ALA A 128 -8.26 -5.68 -4.31
CA ALA A 128 -7.36 -4.54 -4.48
C ALA A 128 -5.93 -4.87 -4.02
N ILE A 129 -5.76 -5.46 -2.83
CA ILE A 129 -4.43 -5.91 -2.35
C ILE A 129 -3.84 -6.99 -3.25
N GLY A 130 -4.69 -7.92 -3.75
CA GLY A 130 -4.28 -8.92 -4.72
C GLY A 130 -3.71 -8.29 -6.00
N SER A 131 -4.35 -7.22 -6.48
CA SER A 131 -3.92 -6.45 -7.64
C SER A 131 -2.60 -5.72 -7.39
N LEU A 132 -2.42 -5.11 -6.22
CA LEU A 132 -1.14 -4.51 -5.81
C LEU A 132 -0.01 -5.55 -5.80
N ARG A 133 -0.23 -6.71 -5.17
CA ARG A 133 0.77 -7.79 -5.12
C ARG A 133 1.11 -8.31 -6.52
N SER A 134 0.13 -8.39 -7.43
CA SER A 134 0.34 -8.81 -8.83
C SER A 134 1.26 -7.85 -9.58
N VAL A 135 1.13 -6.53 -9.35
CA VAL A 135 2.00 -5.50 -9.96
C VAL A 135 3.40 -5.51 -9.35
N LEU A 136 3.49 -5.69 -8.02
CA LEU A 136 4.76 -5.63 -7.29
C LEU A 136 5.65 -6.86 -7.53
N ARG A 137 5.07 -8.04 -7.69
CA ARG A 137 5.80 -9.32 -7.73
C ARG A 137 6.83 -9.42 -8.86
N PRO A 138 6.50 -9.11 -10.14
CA PRO A 138 7.49 -9.17 -11.22
C PRO A 138 8.70 -8.24 -10.99
N VAL A 139 8.45 -7.04 -10.44
CA VAL A 139 9.51 -6.07 -10.13
C VAL A 139 10.39 -6.57 -8.98
N SER A 140 9.79 -7.19 -7.97
CA SER A 140 10.53 -7.76 -6.82
C SER A 140 11.47 -8.90 -7.23
N GLU A 141 11.09 -9.67 -8.25
CA GLU A 141 11.85 -10.81 -8.78
C GLU A 141 12.95 -10.38 -9.78
N GLY A 142 13.02 -9.08 -10.10
CA GLY A 142 14.01 -8.53 -11.02
C GLY A 142 13.64 -8.69 -12.49
N GLU A 143 12.40 -9.10 -12.80
CA GLU A 143 11.88 -9.10 -14.16
C GLU A 143 11.60 -7.66 -14.58
N SER A 144 12.67 -7.00 -15.02
CA SER A 144 12.62 -5.69 -15.66
C SER A 144 11.98 -5.89 -17.04
N THR A 145 10.68 -5.60 -17.17
CA THR A 145 10.06 -5.39 -18.48
C THR A 145 10.13 -3.91 -18.83
#